data_AF-A0A109RNP0-F1
#
_entry.id   AF-A0A109RNP0-F1
#
_cell.length_a   1.000
_cell.length_b   1.000
_cell.length_c   1.000
_cell.angle_alpha   90.00
_cell.angle_beta   90.00
_cell.angle_gamma   90.00
#
_symmetry.space_group_name_H-M   'P 1'
#
loop_
_entity.id
_entity.type
_entity.pdbx_description
1 polymer ?
#
loop_
_entity_poly.entity_id
_entity_poly.type
_entity_poly.pdbx_seq_one_letter_code
_entity_poly.pdbx_strand_id
1 'polypeptide(L)'
;MNQFLEQIDYVIELIEQANWTDYLIFILAYVILVLGLLGSLKKNQRQVWYNCVWLFVCPPLGIYLVKHNRRIKKKKKQELIRYSLTGWAIVLSAIFIYLGWMPHPNYQEVETYQDSHLVKRPNDLNLEVHFIDIGQGDATLIVYDDFHLLIDGGNNGSEAKLLNYLKKVGVDDIEILVATHPDSDHIGGLAEVMAEYRVHLIIDSGESHSSQTYKAYFEAVKQQQEQGAIYLEDADMIFELSDQITFEVIETGDDNGDRNNNSVLTKLSYQDIDFLFTGDMESKTEEKILYRDLEAEILKAGHHGSQTSSSIDFLQEVQPEVVVISAGLNNSYGHPHRALLERVNRYTDEVYVTYEKGNIVVTTDGLTYQVDFK
;
A
#
# COMPACT_ATOMS: atom_id res chain seq x y z
N MET A 1 3.50 29.35 -6.69
CA MET A 1 3.73 28.40 -5.59
C MET A 1 3.30 27.04 -6.07
N ASN A 2 2.05 26.88 -6.54
CA ASN A 2 1.60 25.65 -7.19
C ASN A 2 2.41 25.31 -8.47
N GLN A 3 2.63 26.29 -9.36
CA GLN A 3 3.56 26.14 -10.50
C GLN A 3 5.04 25.85 -10.14
N PHE A 4 5.43 26.08 -8.89
CA PHE A 4 6.79 25.78 -8.41
C PHE A 4 6.84 24.40 -7.74
N LEU A 5 5.70 23.91 -7.23
CA LEU A 5 5.54 22.58 -6.67
C LEU A 5 5.37 21.55 -7.80
N GLU A 6 4.59 21.86 -8.84
CA GLU A 6 4.53 21.03 -10.07
C GLU A 6 5.90 20.88 -10.76
N GLN A 7 6.76 21.90 -10.65
CA GLN A 7 8.14 21.83 -11.15
C GLN A 7 9.07 21.05 -10.22
N ILE A 8 8.70 20.84 -8.96
CA ILE A 8 9.44 20.01 -8.01
C ILE A 8 9.06 18.55 -8.22
N ASP A 9 7.76 18.24 -8.38
CA ASP A 9 7.28 16.87 -8.60
C ASP A 9 7.81 16.29 -9.92
N TYR A 10 7.81 17.09 -10.99
CA TYR A 10 8.44 16.73 -12.27
C TYR A 10 9.97 16.54 -12.17
N VAL A 11 10.63 17.22 -11.23
CA VAL A 11 12.07 17.04 -10.99
C VAL A 11 12.34 15.79 -10.16
N ILE A 12 11.42 15.39 -9.29
CA ILE A 12 11.50 14.18 -8.47
C ILE A 12 11.31 12.93 -9.35
N GLU A 13 10.31 12.90 -10.25
CA GLU A 13 10.14 11.83 -11.24
C GLU A 13 11.38 11.65 -12.14
N LEU A 14 12.00 12.76 -12.55
CA LEU A 14 13.23 12.72 -13.36
C LEU A 14 14.48 12.28 -12.58
N ILE A 15 14.46 12.38 -11.25
CA ILE A 15 15.55 11.94 -10.36
C ILE A 15 15.52 10.42 -10.18
N GLU A 16 14.34 9.80 -10.18
CA GLU A 16 14.15 8.35 -10.03
C GLU A 16 14.60 7.55 -11.26
N GLN A 17 14.54 8.16 -12.46
CA GLN A 17 14.87 7.48 -13.72
C GLN A 17 16.29 7.79 -14.26
N ALA A 18 17.07 8.63 -13.57
CA ALA A 18 18.30 9.23 -14.09
C ALA A 18 19.58 8.42 -13.81
N ASN A 19 20.40 8.19 -14.84
CA ASN A 19 21.78 7.73 -14.68
C ASN A 19 22.69 8.88 -14.22
N TRP A 20 23.85 8.58 -13.62
CA TRP A 20 24.79 9.58 -13.07
C TRP A 20 25.22 10.71 -14.05
N THR A 21 25.18 10.46 -15.36
CA THR A 21 25.42 11.48 -16.39
C THR A 21 24.31 12.52 -16.47
N ASP A 22 23.08 12.12 -16.15
CA ASP A 22 21.89 12.97 -16.19
C ASP A 22 21.90 13.97 -15.03
N TYR A 23 22.44 13.60 -13.86
CA TYR A 23 22.69 14.54 -12.75
C TYR A 23 23.67 15.65 -13.11
N LEU A 24 24.74 15.32 -13.85
CA LEU A 24 25.72 16.32 -14.30
C LEU A 24 25.08 17.27 -15.33
N ILE A 25 24.24 16.74 -16.23
CA ILE A 25 23.48 17.49 -17.22
C ILE A 25 22.43 18.38 -16.54
N PHE A 26 21.74 17.90 -15.51
CA PHE A 26 20.77 18.67 -14.72
C PHE A 26 21.43 19.81 -13.97
N ILE A 27 22.58 19.57 -13.33
CA ILE A 27 23.34 20.63 -12.65
C ILE A 27 23.82 21.67 -13.67
N LEU A 28 24.33 21.25 -14.84
CA LEU A 28 24.72 22.15 -15.92
C LEU A 28 23.53 22.94 -16.49
N ALA A 29 22.40 22.28 -16.72
CA ALA A 29 21.16 22.89 -17.22
C ALA A 29 20.57 23.88 -16.21
N TYR A 30 20.56 23.52 -14.92
CA TYR A 30 20.14 24.40 -13.83
C TYR A 30 21.04 25.63 -13.73
N VAL A 31 22.36 25.46 -13.83
CA VAL A 31 23.32 26.57 -13.86
C VAL A 31 23.07 27.47 -15.08
N ILE A 32 22.83 26.90 -16.27
CA ILE A 32 22.50 27.65 -17.49
C ILE A 32 21.16 28.40 -17.34
N LEU A 33 20.13 27.78 -16.76
CA LEU A 33 18.81 28.39 -16.53
C LEU A 33 18.90 29.55 -15.54
N VAL A 34 19.62 29.34 -14.43
CA VAL A 34 19.94 30.34 -13.40
C VAL A 34 20.70 31.52 -14.02
N LEU A 35 21.64 31.26 -14.94
CA LEU A 35 22.36 32.29 -15.68
C LEU A 35 21.49 33.00 -16.73
N GLY A 36 20.56 32.31 -17.38
CA GLY A 36 19.61 32.88 -18.35
C GLY A 36 18.61 33.84 -17.70
N LEU A 37 18.11 33.51 -16.50
CA LEU A 37 17.24 34.37 -15.69
C LEU A 37 17.92 35.68 -15.26
N LEU A 38 19.25 35.76 -15.22
CA LEU A 38 19.97 37.02 -14.98
C LEU A 38 19.75 38.05 -16.09
N GLY A 39 19.49 37.61 -17.32
CA GLY A 39 19.28 38.45 -18.49
C GLY A 39 18.02 39.32 -18.38
N SER A 40 16.96 38.81 -17.74
CA SER A 40 15.64 39.45 -17.65
C SER A 40 15.46 40.38 -16.45
N LEU A 41 16.33 40.29 -15.45
CA LEU A 41 16.22 41.11 -14.22
C LEU A 41 16.71 42.55 -14.44
N LYS A 42 15.99 43.52 -13.84
CA LYS A 42 16.45 44.92 -13.79
C LYS A 42 17.82 45.01 -13.10
N LYS A 43 18.69 45.91 -13.56
CA LYS A 43 20.09 46.07 -13.10
C LYS A 43 20.24 46.15 -11.57
N ASN A 44 19.24 46.70 -10.87
CA ASN A 44 19.21 46.82 -9.41
C ASN A 44 18.84 45.52 -8.67
N GLN A 45 18.12 44.60 -9.30
CA GLN A 45 17.75 43.28 -8.78
C GLN A 45 18.84 42.23 -9.04
N ARG A 46 19.60 42.36 -10.14
CA ARG A 46 20.72 41.46 -10.48
C ARG A 46 21.72 41.31 -9.34
N GLN A 47 22.11 42.39 -8.66
CA GLN A 47 23.09 42.32 -7.57
C GLN A 47 22.61 41.53 -6.35
N VAL A 48 21.32 41.61 -6.01
CA VAL A 48 20.75 40.82 -4.91
C VAL A 48 20.74 39.35 -5.31
N TRP A 49 20.37 39.09 -6.56
CA TRP A 49 20.32 37.75 -7.12
C TRP A 49 21.71 37.10 -7.20
N TYR A 50 22.72 37.81 -7.71
CA TYR A 50 24.12 37.36 -7.73
C TYR A 50 24.62 36.95 -6.33
N ASN A 51 24.34 37.76 -5.30
CA ASN A 51 24.75 37.44 -3.94
C ASN A 51 24.06 36.16 -3.43
N CYS A 52 22.80 35.92 -3.82
CA CYS A 52 22.06 34.70 -3.46
C CYS A 52 22.52 33.46 -4.26
N VAL A 53 22.91 33.58 -5.53
CA VAL A 53 23.43 32.44 -6.33
C VAL A 53 24.65 31.82 -5.66
N TRP A 54 25.53 32.64 -5.11
CA TRP A 54 26.70 32.14 -4.39
C TRP A 54 26.34 31.34 -3.13
N LEU A 55 25.13 31.45 -2.58
CA LEU A 55 24.68 30.55 -1.49
C LEU A 55 24.56 29.08 -1.96
N PHE A 56 24.30 28.87 -3.25
CA PHE A 56 24.16 27.55 -3.85
C PHE A 56 25.46 27.06 -4.49
N VAL A 57 26.33 27.96 -4.97
CA VAL A 57 27.59 27.59 -5.63
C VAL A 57 28.77 27.51 -4.65
N CYS A 58 28.86 28.42 -3.69
CA CYS A 58 29.95 28.47 -2.70
C CYS A 58 29.41 29.08 -1.38
N PRO A 59 28.80 28.28 -0.50
CA PRO A 59 28.07 28.79 0.67
C PRO A 59 28.86 29.79 1.54
N PRO A 60 30.17 29.61 1.83
CA PRO A 60 30.94 30.62 2.57
C PRO A 60 30.93 32.00 1.91
N LEU A 61 31.13 32.04 0.59
CA LEU A 61 31.12 33.26 -0.21
C LEU A 61 29.71 33.85 -0.30
N GLY A 62 28.69 33.01 -0.54
CA GLY A 62 27.29 33.41 -0.56
C GLY A 62 26.82 34.03 0.75
N ILE A 63 27.14 33.39 1.89
CA ILE A 63 26.81 33.88 3.23
C ILE A 63 27.47 35.25 3.46
N TYR A 64 28.75 35.40 3.10
CA TYR A 64 29.46 36.67 3.21
C TYR A 64 28.77 37.77 2.37
N LEU A 65 28.47 37.47 1.11
CA LEU A 65 27.84 38.41 0.18
C LEU A 65 26.42 38.81 0.59
N VAL A 66 25.61 37.87 1.11
CA VAL A 66 24.25 38.13 1.59
C VAL A 66 24.27 38.92 2.91
N LYS A 67 25.18 38.60 3.84
CA LYS A 67 25.35 39.36 5.09
C LYS A 67 25.67 40.83 4.84
N HIS A 68 26.55 41.13 3.87
CA HIS A 68 26.99 42.49 3.57
C HIS A 68 26.10 43.24 2.57
N ASN A 69 25.10 42.58 1.95
CA ASN A 69 24.20 43.26 1.02
C ASN A 69 23.21 44.17 1.77
N ARG A 70 23.36 45.50 1.64
CA ARG A 70 22.49 46.49 2.30
C ARG A 70 21.04 46.49 1.78
N ARG A 71 20.77 45.89 0.62
CA ARG A 71 19.44 45.85 0.00
C ARG A 71 18.55 44.71 0.50
N ILE A 72 19.13 43.72 1.20
CA ILE A 72 18.38 42.59 1.78
C ILE A 72 18.01 42.94 3.21
N LYS A 73 16.72 42.83 3.57
CA LYS A 73 16.26 43.05 4.95
C LYS A 73 16.86 42.01 5.90
N LYS A 74 17.15 42.39 7.15
CA LYS A 74 17.81 41.53 8.16
C LYS A 74 17.13 40.17 8.33
N LYS A 75 15.80 40.12 8.43
CA LYS A 75 15.02 38.87 8.53
C LYS A 75 15.23 37.96 7.32
N LYS A 76 15.14 38.52 6.11
CA LYS A 76 15.34 37.79 4.86
C LYS A 76 16.77 37.27 4.66
N LYS A 77 17.78 37.95 5.22
CA LYS A 77 19.17 37.43 5.25
C LYS A 77 19.29 36.15 6.06
N GLN A 78 18.64 36.10 7.22
CA GLN A 78 18.66 34.93 8.11
C GLN A 78 17.96 33.74 7.46
N GLU A 79 16.80 33.96 6.83
CA GLU A 79 16.07 32.93 6.07
C GLU A 79 16.91 32.37 4.92
N LEU A 80 17.48 33.23 4.06
CA LEU A 80 18.30 32.81 2.92
C LEU A 80 19.53 31.99 3.35
N ILE A 81 20.19 32.39 4.44
CA ILE A 81 21.34 31.65 4.98
C ILE A 81 20.89 30.31 5.57
N ARG A 82 19.76 30.26 6.28
CA ARG A 82 19.21 29.01 6.84
C ARG A 82 18.88 28.02 5.72
N TYR A 83 18.16 28.44 4.69
CA TYR A 83 17.81 27.57 3.56
C TYR A 83 19.04 27.05 2.82
N SER A 84 20.05 27.91 2.61
CA SER A 84 21.33 27.51 2.02
C SER A 84 22.03 26.43 2.84
N LEU A 85 22.13 26.62 4.16
CA LEU A 85 22.76 25.65 5.05
C LEU A 85 21.99 24.32 5.10
N THR A 86 20.66 24.37 5.14
CA THR A 86 19.81 23.17 5.10
C THR A 86 19.96 22.42 3.77
N GLY A 87 19.93 23.12 2.64
CA GLY A 87 20.14 22.49 1.32
C GLY A 87 21.52 21.85 1.20
N TRP A 88 22.58 22.52 1.68
CA TRP A 88 23.93 21.94 1.69
C TRP A 88 24.07 20.76 2.65
N ALA A 89 23.36 20.76 3.78
CA ALA A 89 23.33 19.60 4.67
C ALA A 89 22.74 18.38 3.96
N ILE A 90 21.63 18.55 3.22
CA ILE A 90 21.00 17.48 2.43
C ILE A 90 21.96 16.96 1.35
N VAL A 91 22.59 17.85 0.58
CA VAL A 91 23.56 17.47 -0.48
C VAL A 91 24.76 16.72 0.11
N LEU A 92 25.32 17.20 1.23
CA LEU A 92 26.45 16.53 1.89
C LEU A 92 26.06 15.18 2.46
N SER A 93 24.85 15.05 3.04
CA SER A 93 24.31 13.77 3.49
C SER A 93 24.19 12.77 2.33
N ALA A 94 23.65 13.21 1.18
CA ALA A 94 23.58 12.37 -0.02
C ALA A 94 24.97 11.93 -0.52
N ILE A 95 25.95 12.83 -0.51
CA ILE A 95 27.35 12.50 -0.87
C ILE A 95 27.96 11.50 0.12
N PHE A 96 27.73 11.67 1.43
CA PHE A 96 28.25 10.76 2.44
C PHE A 96 27.62 9.38 2.38
N ILE A 97 26.33 9.28 2.07
CA ILE A 97 25.65 8.02 1.78
C ILE A 97 26.29 7.37 0.54
N TYR A 98 26.48 8.12 -0.55
CA TYR A 98 27.09 7.59 -1.78
C TYR A 98 28.55 7.11 -1.60
N LEU A 99 29.36 7.83 -0.81
CA LEU A 99 30.74 7.45 -0.53
C LEU A 99 30.85 6.31 0.51
N GLY A 100 29.73 5.80 1.02
CA GLY A 100 29.71 4.76 2.06
C GLY A 100 30.19 5.23 3.43
N TRP A 101 30.19 6.54 3.69
CA TRP A 101 30.57 7.13 4.98
C TRP A 101 29.39 7.26 5.94
N MET A 102 28.16 7.09 5.45
CA MET A 102 26.94 6.92 6.22
C MET A 102 26.20 5.66 5.75
N PRO A 103 25.45 5.00 6.63
CA PRO A 103 24.58 3.90 6.22
C PRO A 103 23.57 4.39 5.19
N HIS A 104 23.31 3.57 4.16
CA HIS A 104 22.17 3.78 3.27
C HIS A 104 20.88 3.73 4.09
N PRO A 105 19.89 4.60 3.82
CA PRO A 105 18.54 4.35 4.31
C PRO A 105 18.13 2.95 3.83
N ASN A 106 17.63 2.14 4.74
CA ASN A 106 17.19 0.78 4.43
C ASN A 106 15.86 0.89 3.70
N TYR A 107 15.90 1.18 2.39
CA TYR A 107 14.76 0.92 1.52
C TYR A 107 14.81 -0.58 1.26
N GLN A 108 13.85 -1.34 1.80
CA GLN A 108 13.63 -2.70 1.32
C GLN A 108 13.39 -2.57 -0.19
N GLU A 109 14.26 -3.16 -1.01
CA GLU A 109 13.97 -3.32 -2.43
C GLU A 109 12.73 -4.21 -2.50
N VAL A 110 11.59 -3.63 -2.89
CA VAL A 110 10.36 -4.41 -3.12
C VAL A 110 10.66 -5.35 -4.28
N GLU A 111 10.70 -6.66 -4.01
CA GLU A 111 10.95 -7.63 -5.05
C GLU A 111 9.70 -7.67 -5.96
N THR A 112 9.80 -7.09 -7.17
CA THR A 112 8.81 -7.37 -8.21
C THR A 112 8.92 -8.86 -8.55
N TYR A 113 7.93 -9.65 -8.17
CA TYR A 113 7.98 -11.11 -8.31
C TYR A 113 7.77 -11.48 -9.79
N GLN A 114 8.83 -11.38 -10.59
CA GLN A 114 8.81 -11.68 -12.03
C GLN A 114 8.71 -13.17 -12.35
N ASP A 115 8.89 -14.04 -11.35
CA ASP A 115 8.78 -15.51 -11.48
C ASP A 115 7.41 -16.05 -11.04
N SER A 116 6.38 -15.19 -11.03
CA SER A 116 5.02 -15.57 -10.59
C SER A 116 4.34 -16.60 -11.50
N HIS A 117 4.89 -16.81 -12.71
CA HIS A 117 4.23 -17.53 -13.82
C HIS A 117 2.82 -16.98 -14.17
N LEU A 118 2.42 -15.83 -13.61
CA LEU A 118 1.11 -15.24 -13.84
C LEU A 118 1.08 -14.63 -15.24
N VAL A 119 0.08 -15.02 -16.02
CA VAL A 119 -0.16 -14.46 -17.34
C VAL A 119 -0.81 -13.09 -17.16
N LYS A 120 -0.31 -12.05 -17.82
CA LYS A 120 -0.99 -10.74 -17.82
C LYS A 120 -2.30 -10.80 -18.59
N ARG A 121 -3.36 -10.20 -18.04
CA ARG A 121 -4.70 -10.15 -18.66
C ARG A 121 -4.91 -8.84 -19.44
N PRO A 122 -5.87 -8.78 -20.38
CA PRO A 122 -6.23 -7.55 -21.10
C PRO A 122 -6.64 -6.45 -20.11
N ASN A 123 -6.55 -5.16 -20.47
CA ASN A 123 -6.81 -4.03 -19.56
C ASN A 123 -8.24 -3.47 -19.59
N ASP A 124 -9.12 -3.97 -20.45
CA ASP A 124 -10.44 -3.38 -20.73
C ASP A 124 -11.60 -4.18 -20.10
N LEU A 125 -11.33 -4.90 -19.01
CA LEU A 125 -12.30 -5.75 -18.32
C LEU A 125 -12.67 -5.15 -16.98
N ASN A 126 -13.87 -5.49 -16.50
CA ASN A 126 -14.24 -5.14 -15.15
C ASN A 126 -13.56 -6.10 -14.17
N LEU A 127 -13.05 -5.54 -13.08
CA LEU A 127 -12.60 -6.29 -11.91
C LEU A 127 -13.74 -6.35 -10.89
N GLU A 128 -14.04 -7.54 -10.37
CA GLU A 128 -15.01 -7.73 -9.29
C GLU A 128 -14.29 -8.15 -8.00
N VAL A 129 -14.53 -7.43 -6.90
CA VAL A 129 -14.11 -7.82 -5.53
C VAL A 129 -15.34 -8.22 -4.75
N HIS A 130 -15.43 -9.50 -4.40
CA HIS A 130 -16.54 -10.10 -3.68
C HIS A 130 -16.17 -10.33 -2.22
N PHE A 131 -16.73 -9.54 -1.32
CA PHE A 131 -16.72 -9.80 0.11
C PHE A 131 -17.86 -10.78 0.43
N ILE A 132 -17.49 -12.03 0.70
CA ILE A 132 -18.43 -13.14 0.77
C ILE A 132 -19.05 -13.16 2.18
N ASP A 133 -20.37 -13.15 2.26
CA ASP A 133 -21.04 -13.44 3.53
C ASP A 133 -20.86 -14.92 3.82
N ILE A 134 -19.89 -15.27 4.68
CA ILE A 134 -19.67 -16.63 5.18
C ILE A 134 -20.12 -16.80 6.64
N GLY A 135 -20.81 -15.81 7.22
CA GLY A 135 -21.07 -15.75 8.65
C GLY A 135 -19.96 -15.01 9.39
N GLN A 136 -19.56 -15.50 10.57
CA GLN A 136 -18.40 -14.95 11.27
C GLN A 136 -17.13 -15.43 10.58
N GLY A 137 -16.29 -14.49 10.17
CA GLY A 137 -15.02 -14.74 9.49
C GLY A 137 -14.94 -14.02 8.15
N ASP A 138 -13.81 -14.21 7.49
CA ASP A 138 -13.46 -13.48 6.27
C ASP A 138 -13.18 -14.40 5.11
N ALA A 139 -13.76 -14.06 3.96
CA ALA A 139 -13.42 -14.63 2.67
C ALA A 139 -13.70 -13.57 1.60
N THR A 140 -12.67 -13.21 0.83
CA THR A 140 -12.75 -12.22 -0.24
C THR A 140 -12.23 -12.82 -1.53
N LEU A 141 -13.07 -12.84 -2.57
CA LEU A 141 -12.69 -13.32 -3.90
C LEU A 141 -12.52 -12.12 -4.82
N ILE A 142 -11.37 -12.02 -5.49
CA ILE A 142 -11.11 -11.06 -6.56
C ILE A 142 -11.17 -11.81 -7.89
N VAL A 143 -11.93 -11.29 -8.83
CA VAL A 143 -12.14 -11.88 -10.16
C VAL A 143 -11.77 -10.86 -11.23
N TYR A 144 -10.91 -11.27 -12.15
CA TYR A 144 -10.54 -10.48 -13.32
C TYR A 144 -10.36 -11.39 -14.55
N ASP A 145 -11.35 -11.39 -15.45
CA ASP A 145 -11.44 -12.36 -16.55
C ASP A 145 -11.50 -13.82 -16.04
N ASP A 146 -10.46 -14.61 -16.33
CA ASP A 146 -10.24 -15.96 -15.85
C ASP A 146 -9.37 -16.02 -14.59
N PHE A 147 -8.88 -14.88 -14.10
CA PHE A 147 -8.04 -14.81 -12.91
C PHE A 147 -8.87 -14.77 -11.63
N HIS A 148 -8.53 -15.64 -10.68
CA HIS A 148 -9.16 -15.74 -9.38
C HIS A 148 -8.10 -15.64 -8.27
N LEU A 149 -8.30 -14.67 -7.39
CA LEU A 149 -7.51 -14.52 -6.17
C LEU A 149 -8.44 -14.62 -4.97
N LEU A 150 -8.10 -15.50 -4.02
CA LEU A 150 -8.86 -15.70 -2.80
C LEU A 150 -8.05 -15.24 -1.58
N ILE A 151 -8.59 -14.30 -0.81
CA ILE A 151 -8.06 -13.89 0.48
C ILE A 151 -8.95 -14.49 1.56
N ASP A 152 -8.38 -15.37 2.37
CA ASP A 152 -9.04 -16.14 3.44
C ASP A 152 -10.22 -17.03 2.96
N GLY A 153 -10.62 -17.95 3.83
CA GLY A 153 -11.61 -19.01 3.58
C GLY A 153 -12.71 -19.10 4.64
N GLY A 154 -12.81 -18.12 5.53
CA GLY A 154 -13.83 -18.05 6.57
C GLY A 154 -13.68 -19.10 7.67
N ASN A 155 -14.70 -19.20 8.53
CA ASN A 155 -14.68 -20.09 9.69
C ASN A 155 -15.05 -21.54 9.39
N ASN A 156 -14.52 -22.45 10.20
CA ASN A 156 -14.94 -23.85 10.25
C ASN A 156 -16.48 -23.95 10.32
N GLY A 157 -17.05 -24.83 9.49
CA GLY A 157 -18.49 -25.00 9.29
C GLY A 157 -19.09 -24.11 8.20
N SER A 158 -18.32 -23.20 7.61
CA SER A 158 -18.77 -22.29 6.53
C SER A 158 -18.32 -22.75 5.15
N GLU A 159 -17.61 -23.87 5.05
CA GLU A 159 -16.92 -24.36 3.84
C GLU A 159 -17.94 -24.59 2.71
N ALA A 160 -19.08 -25.21 3.02
CA ALA A 160 -20.13 -25.43 2.04
C ALA A 160 -20.71 -24.11 1.49
N LYS A 161 -20.79 -23.05 2.31
CA LYS A 161 -21.30 -21.74 1.86
C LYS A 161 -20.26 -21.09 0.94
N LEU A 162 -18.99 -21.12 1.32
CA LEU A 162 -17.88 -20.63 0.50
C LEU A 162 -17.79 -21.36 -0.84
N LEU A 163 -17.63 -22.70 -0.83
CA LEU A 163 -17.47 -23.49 -2.05
C LEU A 163 -18.66 -23.35 -3.01
N ASN A 164 -19.89 -23.30 -2.50
CA ASN A 164 -21.07 -23.07 -3.33
C ASN A 164 -21.05 -21.69 -3.97
N TYR A 165 -20.55 -20.66 -3.27
CA TYR A 165 -20.42 -19.33 -3.82
C TYR A 165 -19.31 -19.25 -4.88
N LEU A 166 -18.11 -19.79 -4.62
CA LEU A 166 -17.02 -19.88 -5.60
C LEU A 166 -17.49 -20.56 -6.89
N LYS A 167 -18.20 -21.69 -6.76
CA LYS A 167 -18.80 -22.40 -7.89
C LYS A 167 -19.87 -21.60 -8.63
N LYS A 168 -20.65 -20.80 -7.91
CA LYS A 168 -21.69 -19.94 -8.50
C LYS A 168 -21.08 -18.79 -9.30
N VAL A 169 -19.96 -18.23 -8.82
CA VAL A 169 -19.19 -17.20 -9.53
C VAL A 169 -18.48 -17.78 -10.76
N GLY A 170 -18.09 -19.06 -10.70
CA GLY A 170 -17.52 -19.78 -11.84
C GLY A 170 -16.02 -20.04 -11.70
N VAL A 171 -15.47 -19.98 -10.48
CA VAL A 171 -14.07 -20.30 -10.18
C VAL A 171 -13.74 -21.71 -10.67
N ASP A 172 -12.61 -21.86 -11.35
CA ASP A 172 -12.09 -23.12 -11.90
C ASP A 172 -10.73 -23.51 -11.30
N ASP A 173 -9.81 -22.57 -11.18
CA ASP A 173 -8.62 -22.63 -10.34
C ASP A 173 -8.39 -21.30 -9.59
N ILE A 174 -7.38 -21.25 -8.74
CA ILE A 174 -7.03 -20.08 -7.94
C ILE A 174 -5.56 -19.75 -8.18
N GLU A 175 -5.29 -18.63 -8.83
CA GLU A 175 -3.91 -18.20 -9.08
C GLU A 175 -3.19 -17.78 -7.82
N ILE A 176 -3.85 -17.01 -6.96
CA ILE A 176 -3.26 -16.55 -5.70
C ILE A 176 -4.24 -16.82 -4.56
N LEU A 177 -3.79 -17.57 -3.58
CA LEU A 177 -4.49 -17.78 -2.31
C LEU A 177 -3.69 -17.10 -1.20
N VAL A 178 -4.32 -16.17 -0.50
CA VAL A 178 -3.72 -15.49 0.66
C VAL A 178 -4.38 -16.00 1.93
N ALA A 179 -3.59 -16.56 2.85
CA ALA A 179 -4.00 -16.88 4.20
C ALA A 179 -3.43 -15.81 5.13
N THR A 180 -4.28 -14.88 5.59
CA THR A 180 -3.80 -13.69 6.30
C THR A 180 -3.15 -14.03 7.64
N HIS A 181 -3.73 -14.94 8.42
CA HIS A 181 -3.20 -15.43 9.68
C HIS A 181 -3.91 -16.73 10.11
N PRO A 182 -3.40 -17.50 11.10
CA PRO A 182 -3.80 -18.90 11.28
C PRO A 182 -5.07 -19.12 12.10
N ASP A 183 -5.86 -18.08 12.39
CA ASP A 183 -7.08 -18.22 13.19
C ASP A 183 -8.22 -18.79 12.34
N SER A 184 -9.12 -19.53 12.99
CA SER A 184 -10.04 -20.43 12.28
C SER A 184 -11.04 -19.71 11.39
N ASP A 185 -11.40 -18.47 11.72
CA ASP A 185 -12.31 -17.63 10.95
C ASP A 185 -11.68 -16.99 9.71
N HIS A 186 -10.42 -17.31 9.45
CA HIS A 186 -9.68 -16.97 8.24
C HIS A 186 -9.29 -18.23 7.47
N ILE A 187 -8.58 -19.17 8.09
CA ILE A 187 -8.09 -20.36 7.36
C ILE A 187 -9.05 -21.56 7.35
N GLY A 188 -10.21 -21.44 8.00
CA GLY A 188 -11.12 -22.56 8.30
C GLY A 188 -11.56 -23.34 7.07
N GLY A 189 -11.94 -22.66 6.00
CA GLY A 189 -12.37 -23.30 4.75
C GLY A 189 -11.26 -23.57 3.73
N LEU A 190 -10.01 -23.18 4.00
CA LEU A 190 -8.95 -23.22 2.99
C LEU A 190 -8.49 -24.64 2.64
N ALA A 191 -8.58 -25.60 3.58
CA ALA A 191 -8.26 -26.99 3.30
C ALA A 191 -9.23 -27.59 2.28
N GLU A 192 -10.53 -27.31 2.41
CA GLU A 192 -11.58 -27.74 1.49
C GLU A 192 -11.50 -27.00 0.16
N VAL A 193 -11.14 -25.72 0.15
CA VAL A 193 -10.85 -24.97 -1.09
C VAL A 193 -9.71 -25.63 -1.85
N MET A 194 -8.59 -25.93 -1.19
CA MET A 194 -7.45 -26.63 -1.81
C MET A 194 -7.74 -28.09 -2.17
N ALA A 195 -8.82 -28.69 -1.67
CA ALA A 195 -9.24 -30.03 -2.10
C ALA A 195 -10.08 -29.98 -3.39
N GLU A 196 -10.83 -28.89 -3.62
CA GLU A 196 -11.71 -28.72 -4.78
C GLU A 196 -11.00 -28.00 -5.94
N TYR A 197 -10.17 -27.01 -5.65
CA TYR A 197 -9.51 -26.15 -6.63
C TYR A 197 -7.99 -26.33 -6.60
N ARG A 198 -7.37 -26.25 -7.78
CA ARG A 198 -5.92 -26.14 -7.89
C ARG A 198 -5.51 -24.73 -7.48
N VAL A 199 -4.46 -24.61 -6.67
CA VAL A 199 -3.87 -23.32 -6.30
C VAL A 199 -2.48 -23.20 -6.92
N HIS A 200 -2.16 -22.07 -7.53
CA HIS A 200 -0.86 -21.86 -8.17
C HIS A 200 0.16 -21.20 -7.23
N LEU A 201 -0.26 -20.17 -6.49
CA LEU A 201 0.54 -19.48 -5.50
C LEU A 201 -0.23 -19.37 -4.18
N ILE A 202 0.44 -19.72 -3.08
CA ILE A 202 -0.04 -19.56 -1.71
C ILE A 202 0.86 -18.53 -1.02
N ILE A 203 0.26 -17.48 -0.46
CA ILE A 203 0.90 -16.47 0.37
C ILE A 203 0.35 -16.64 1.79
N ASP A 204 1.22 -16.77 2.76
CA ASP A 204 0.90 -17.08 4.15
C ASP A 204 1.70 -16.15 5.07
N SER A 205 1.18 -15.78 6.25
CA SER A 205 1.97 -14.99 7.21
C SER A 205 3.17 -15.72 7.83
N GLY A 206 3.33 -17.02 7.54
CA GLY A 206 4.38 -17.85 8.11
C GLY A 206 4.15 -18.18 9.59
N GLU A 207 3.06 -17.68 10.20
CA GLU A 207 2.79 -17.89 11.61
C GLU A 207 2.16 -19.25 11.89
N SER A 208 2.89 -20.08 12.64
CA SER A 208 2.41 -21.40 13.01
C SER A 208 1.37 -21.39 14.13
N HIS A 209 0.40 -22.31 14.08
CA HIS A 209 -0.55 -22.53 15.17
C HIS A 209 -0.70 -24.03 15.50
N SER A 210 -0.99 -24.35 16.76
CA SER A 210 -1.23 -25.74 17.22
C SER A 210 -2.66 -26.28 16.99
N SER A 211 -3.56 -25.49 16.39
CA SER A 211 -4.98 -25.82 16.26
C SER A 211 -5.18 -26.98 15.28
N GLN A 212 -6.32 -27.67 15.37
CA GLN A 212 -6.65 -28.70 14.38
C GLN A 212 -6.89 -28.09 13.00
N THR A 213 -7.48 -26.88 12.96
CA THR A 213 -7.68 -26.11 11.73
C THR A 213 -6.36 -25.84 11.03
N TYR A 214 -5.37 -25.29 11.73
CA TYR A 214 -4.06 -24.99 11.15
C TYR A 214 -3.36 -26.25 10.63
N LYS A 215 -3.44 -27.37 11.37
CA LYS A 215 -2.87 -28.64 10.90
C LYS A 215 -3.51 -29.12 9.60
N ALA A 216 -4.84 -29.08 9.50
CA ALA A 216 -5.55 -29.46 8.29
C ALA A 216 -5.22 -28.54 7.10
N TYR A 217 -5.23 -27.23 7.34
CA TYR A 217 -4.80 -26.22 6.38
C TYR A 217 -3.38 -26.48 5.87
N PHE A 218 -2.40 -26.60 6.77
CA PHE A 218 -1.00 -26.77 6.38
C PHE A 218 -0.72 -28.14 5.73
N GLU A 219 -1.49 -29.18 6.07
CA GLU A 219 -1.47 -30.45 5.33
C GLU A 219 -1.97 -30.28 3.88
N ALA A 220 -3.01 -29.46 3.66
CA ALA A 220 -3.50 -29.14 2.33
C ALA A 220 -2.51 -28.28 1.52
N VAL A 221 -1.86 -27.29 2.17
CA VAL A 221 -0.75 -26.52 1.55
C VAL A 221 0.34 -27.45 1.03
N LYS A 222 0.79 -28.41 1.84
CA LYS A 222 1.80 -29.39 1.41
C LYS A 222 1.35 -30.21 0.21
N GLN A 223 0.09 -30.62 0.17
CA GLN A 223 -0.46 -31.36 -0.98
C GLN A 223 -0.49 -30.51 -2.25
N GLN A 224 -0.80 -29.22 -2.15
CA GLN A 224 -0.73 -28.28 -3.27
C GLN A 224 0.72 -28.08 -3.74
N GLN A 225 1.68 -27.95 -2.82
CA GLN A 225 3.11 -27.86 -3.17
C GLN A 225 3.60 -29.13 -3.90
N GLU A 226 3.16 -30.31 -3.46
CA GLU A 226 3.44 -31.57 -4.17
C GLU A 226 2.85 -31.61 -5.60
N GLN A 227 1.80 -30.83 -5.85
CA GLN A 227 1.16 -30.64 -7.15
C GLN A 227 1.74 -29.45 -7.95
N GLY A 228 2.75 -28.76 -7.40
CA GLY A 228 3.49 -27.69 -8.06
C GLY A 228 3.07 -26.27 -7.67
N ALA A 229 2.25 -26.10 -6.63
CA ALA A 229 1.98 -24.77 -6.08
C ALA A 229 3.24 -24.15 -5.46
N ILE A 230 3.43 -22.85 -5.66
CA ILE A 230 4.45 -22.05 -4.98
C ILE A 230 3.89 -21.65 -3.61
N TYR A 231 4.73 -21.69 -2.58
CA TYR A 231 4.40 -21.20 -1.24
C TYR A 231 5.40 -20.11 -0.86
N LEU A 232 4.90 -18.95 -0.48
CA LEU A 232 5.66 -17.81 0.00
C LEU A 232 5.14 -17.39 1.38
N GLU A 233 6.06 -17.02 2.26
CA GLU A 233 5.72 -16.28 3.47
C GLU A 233 5.60 -14.78 3.12
N ASP A 234 4.90 -14.01 3.94
CA ASP A 234 4.67 -12.60 3.70
C ASP A 234 5.98 -11.80 3.72
N ALA A 235 6.07 -10.90 2.74
CA ALA A 235 7.17 -9.98 2.50
C ALA A 235 6.66 -8.89 1.56
N ASP A 236 7.38 -7.78 1.45
CA ASP A 236 7.10 -6.75 0.45
C ASP A 236 7.19 -7.38 -0.96
N MET A 237 6.04 -7.59 -1.61
CA MET A 237 5.92 -8.24 -2.92
C MET A 237 4.92 -7.52 -3.80
N ILE A 238 5.24 -7.34 -5.08
CA ILE A 238 4.31 -6.78 -6.08
C ILE A 238 4.10 -7.76 -7.23
N PHE A 239 2.83 -8.01 -7.55
CA PHE A 239 2.36 -8.83 -8.66
C PHE A 239 1.61 -7.96 -9.68
N GLU A 240 2.10 -7.92 -10.92
CA GLU A 240 1.43 -7.25 -12.04
C GLU A 240 0.39 -8.20 -12.67
N LEU A 241 -0.89 -8.02 -12.35
CA LEU A 241 -1.97 -8.86 -12.88
C LEU A 241 -2.35 -8.46 -14.33
N SER A 242 -2.19 -7.18 -14.64
CA SER A 242 -2.26 -6.60 -15.99
C SER A 242 -1.28 -5.43 -16.11
N ASP A 243 -1.33 -4.64 -17.18
CA ASP A 243 -0.50 -3.42 -17.26
C ASP A 243 -1.04 -2.27 -16.39
N GLN A 244 -2.22 -2.44 -15.80
CA GLN A 244 -2.92 -1.41 -15.03
C GLN A 244 -3.36 -1.90 -13.66
N ILE A 245 -3.18 -3.19 -13.37
CA ILE A 245 -3.62 -3.82 -12.13
C ILE A 245 -2.41 -4.42 -11.43
N THR A 246 -2.19 -3.97 -10.19
CA THR A 246 -1.17 -4.50 -9.30
C THR A 246 -1.79 -5.03 -8.04
N PHE A 247 -1.30 -6.19 -7.58
CA PHE A 247 -1.58 -6.73 -6.27
C PHE A 247 -0.29 -6.72 -5.45
N GLU A 248 -0.31 -5.99 -4.34
CA GLU A 248 0.83 -5.80 -3.44
C GLU A 248 0.57 -6.52 -2.11
N VAL A 249 1.60 -7.20 -1.62
CA VAL A 249 1.68 -7.66 -0.23
C VAL A 249 2.62 -6.70 0.49
N ILE A 250 2.15 -6.09 1.58
CA ILE A 250 2.89 -5.11 2.36
C ILE A 250 3.33 -5.76 3.67
N GLU A 251 4.63 -5.87 3.88
CA GLU A 251 5.19 -6.44 5.11
C GLU A 251 4.94 -5.49 6.29
N THR A 252 4.24 -5.99 7.31
CA THR A 252 3.91 -5.22 8.52
C THR A 252 4.89 -5.47 9.68
N GLY A 253 5.79 -6.45 9.51
CA GLY A 253 6.77 -6.92 10.49
C GLY A 253 6.17 -7.83 11.57
N ASP A 254 7.01 -8.56 12.31
CA ASP A 254 6.58 -9.46 13.38
C ASP A 254 6.25 -8.71 14.69
N ASP A 255 5.03 -8.88 15.20
CA ASP A 255 4.57 -8.32 16.46
C ASP A 255 4.83 -9.21 17.71
N ASN A 256 5.84 -10.07 17.65
CA ASN A 256 6.19 -11.06 18.69
C ASN A 256 5.14 -12.18 18.82
N GLY A 257 4.60 -12.64 17.69
CA GLY A 257 3.63 -13.74 17.64
C GLY A 257 2.21 -13.37 18.09
N ASP A 258 1.82 -12.11 17.91
CA ASP A 258 0.40 -11.73 17.90
C ASP A 258 -0.14 -11.97 16.49
N ARG A 259 -0.87 -13.07 16.35
CA ARG A 259 -1.39 -13.58 15.07
C ARG A 259 -2.20 -12.56 14.30
N ASN A 260 -2.98 -11.74 14.99
CA ASN A 260 -3.83 -10.75 14.36
C ASN A 260 -2.96 -9.65 13.75
N ASN A 261 -1.96 -9.19 14.51
CA ASN A 261 -1.01 -8.17 14.08
C ASN A 261 0.03 -8.65 13.07
N ASN A 262 0.15 -9.96 12.88
CA ASN A 262 0.92 -10.61 11.83
C ASN A 262 0.02 -10.98 10.61
N SER A 263 -1.17 -10.37 10.50
CA SER A 263 -2.00 -10.53 9.31
C SER A 263 -1.30 -10.03 8.06
N VAL A 264 -1.32 -10.83 6.99
CA VAL A 264 -0.86 -10.38 5.66
C VAL A 264 -1.72 -9.19 5.19
N LEU A 265 -1.11 -8.00 5.13
CA LEU A 265 -1.73 -6.80 4.56
C LEU A 265 -1.55 -6.81 3.05
N THR A 266 -2.63 -6.59 2.31
CA THR A 266 -2.56 -6.55 0.84
C THR A 266 -3.29 -5.34 0.27
N LYS A 267 -2.74 -4.77 -0.81
CA LYS A 267 -3.32 -3.67 -1.58
C LYS A 267 -3.55 -4.12 -3.02
N LEU A 268 -4.74 -3.88 -3.56
CA LEU A 268 -5.06 -4.12 -4.97
C LEU A 268 -5.34 -2.76 -5.61
N SER A 269 -4.57 -2.41 -6.64
CA SER A 269 -4.70 -1.16 -7.37
C SER A 269 -5.13 -1.42 -8.80
N TYR A 270 -6.16 -0.72 -9.25
CA TYR A 270 -6.54 -0.65 -10.66
C TYR A 270 -6.71 0.81 -11.05
N GLN A 271 -5.70 1.37 -11.71
CA GLN A 271 -5.63 2.80 -12.04
C GLN A 271 -5.93 3.71 -10.82
N ASP A 272 -7.09 4.37 -10.80
CA ASP A 272 -7.48 5.35 -9.77
C ASP A 272 -8.28 4.70 -8.63
N ILE A 273 -8.54 3.38 -8.67
CA ILE A 273 -9.31 2.67 -7.66
C ILE A 273 -8.43 1.65 -6.92
N ASP A 274 -8.26 1.90 -5.63
CA ASP A 274 -7.46 1.11 -4.70
C ASP A 274 -8.33 0.41 -3.66
N PHE A 275 -7.96 -0.84 -3.35
CA PHE A 275 -8.52 -1.66 -2.28
C PHE A 275 -7.44 -1.98 -1.26
N LEU A 276 -7.76 -1.87 0.03
CA LEU A 276 -6.88 -2.29 1.12
C LEU A 276 -7.53 -3.40 1.96
N PHE A 277 -6.86 -4.56 2.06
CA PHE A 277 -7.30 -5.71 2.82
C PHE A 277 -6.37 -5.97 4.00
N THR A 278 -6.87 -5.75 5.21
CA THR A 278 -6.02 -5.68 6.41
C THR A 278 -5.99 -6.94 7.26
N GLY A 279 -6.61 -8.04 6.84
CA GLY A 279 -6.83 -9.21 7.72
C GLY A 279 -7.42 -8.78 9.08
N ASP A 280 -6.79 -9.23 10.15
CA ASP A 280 -7.12 -8.86 11.54
C ASP A 280 -6.14 -7.89 12.19
N MET A 281 -5.33 -7.20 11.38
CA MET A 281 -4.38 -6.19 11.86
C MET A 281 -5.05 -5.17 12.79
N GLU A 282 -4.44 -4.96 13.95
CA GLU A 282 -4.94 -4.02 14.96
C GLU A 282 -4.12 -2.73 15.01
N SER A 283 -4.62 -1.75 15.77
CA SER A 283 -4.07 -0.38 15.89
C SER A 283 -2.57 -0.34 16.19
N LYS A 284 -2.04 -1.35 16.88
CA LYS A 284 -0.62 -1.42 17.23
C LYS A 284 0.26 -1.61 16.00
N THR A 285 -0.16 -2.43 15.04
CA THR A 285 0.55 -2.62 13.78
C THR A 285 0.24 -1.50 12.81
N GLU A 286 -1.01 -1.00 12.78
CA GLU A 286 -1.39 0.18 12.00
C GLU A 286 -0.45 1.37 12.24
N GLU A 287 -0.13 1.70 13.51
CA GLU A 287 0.78 2.79 13.88
C GLU A 287 2.18 2.62 13.27
N LYS A 288 2.65 1.37 13.15
CA LYS A 288 4.00 1.08 12.64
C LYS A 288 4.10 1.30 11.13
N ILE A 289 2.99 1.16 10.39
CA ILE A 289 3.00 1.17 8.93
C ILE A 289 2.48 2.47 8.32
N LEU A 290 2.13 3.49 9.12
CA LEU A 290 1.63 4.79 8.62
C LEU A 290 2.61 5.53 7.68
N TYR A 291 3.86 5.07 7.55
CA TYR A 291 4.82 5.62 6.60
C TYR A 291 4.73 4.99 5.20
N ARG A 292 3.98 3.89 5.04
CA ARG A 292 3.71 3.22 3.77
C ARG A 292 2.57 3.95 3.04
N ASP A 293 2.43 3.67 1.74
CA ASP A 293 1.26 4.11 0.99
C ASP A 293 0.07 3.22 1.35
N LEU A 294 -0.94 3.81 2.00
CA LEU A 294 -2.13 3.12 2.49
C LEU A 294 -3.42 3.71 1.92
N GLU A 295 -3.33 4.72 1.05
CA GLU A 295 -4.51 5.35 0.43
C GLU A 295 -5.31 4.30 -0.34
N ALA A 296 -6.62 4.26 -0.10
CA ALA A 296 -7.52 3.33 -0.79
C ALA A 296 -8.98 3.80 -0.74
N GLU A 297 -9.67 3.81 -1.88
CA GLU A 297 -11.10 4.12 -1.96
C GLU A 297 -11.94 3.08 -1.21
N ILE A 298 -11.54 1.81 -1.23
CA ILE A 298 -12.27 0.72 -0.59
C ILE A 298 -11.41 0.03 0.48
N LEU A 299 -11.82 0.17 1.74
CA LEU A 299 -11.17 -0.49 2.87
C LEU A 299 -12.00 -1.69 3.34
N LYS A 300 -11.37 -2.87 3.41
CA LYS A 300 -11.87 -3.96 4.25
C LYS A 300 -11.40 -3.72 5.68
N ALA A 301 -12.34 -3.49 6.60
CA ALA A 301 -12.01 -3.20 7.99
C ALA A 301 -11.32 -4.38 8.68
N GLY A 302 -10.32 -4.10 9.50
CA GLY A 302 -9.58 -5.11 10.23
C GLY A 302 -10.41 -5.78 11.32
N HIS A 303 -10.10 -7.04 11.61
CA HIS A 303 -10.59 -7.75 12.80
C HIS A 303 -12.12 -7.76 12.91
N HIS A 304 -12.76 -7.99 11.77
CA HIS A 304 -14.22 -8.03 11.61
C HIS A 304 -14.96 -6.78 12.13
N GLY A 305 -14.27 -5.64 12.22
CA GLY A 305 -14.82 -4.44 12.83
C GLY A 305 -14.64 -4.37 14.35
N SER A 306 -13.57 -4.95 14.88
CA SER A 306 -13.19 -4.83 16.29
C SER A 306 -12.93 -3.38 16.70
N GLN A 307 -13.15 -3.06 17.98
CA GLN A 307 -12.77 -1.74 18.50
C GLN A 307 -11.25 -1.50 18.49
N THR A 308 -10.45 -2.56 18.35
CA THR A 308 -8.97 -2.57 18.35
C THR A 308 -8.35 -2.27 16.99
N SER A 309 -9.10 -2.30 15.88
CA SER A 309 -8.64 -2.02 14.53
C SER A 309 -9.23 -0.70 13.98
N SER A 310 -8.75 -0.25 12.82
CA SER A 310 -9.14 0.98 12.15
C SER A 310 -9.06 2.19 13.09
N SER A 311 -7.85 2.45 13.61
CA SER A 311 -7.55 3.63 14.40
C SER A 311 -7.78 4.93 13.62
N ILE A 312 -7.85 6.06 14.33
CA ILE A 312 -8.09 7.36 13.69
C ILE A 312 -6.93 7.73 12.76
N ASP A 313 -5.69 7.51 13.19
CA ASP A 313 -4.51 7.87 12.42
C ASP A 313 -4.41 6.98 11.16
N PHE A 314 -4.71 5.68 11.29
CA PHE A 314 -4.82 4.78 10.13
C PHE A 314 -5.88 5.24 9.13
N LEU A 315 -7.10 5.56 9.59
CA LEU A 315 -8.16 6.05 8.71
C LEU A 315 -7.83 7.41 8.06
N GLN A 316 -6.95 8.22 8.66
CA GLN A 316 -6.47 9.47 8.05
C GLN A 316 -5.49 9.24 6.89
N GLU A 317 -4.69 8.19 6.97
CA GLU A 317 -3.80 7.80 5.88
C GLU A 317 -4.56 7.04 4.78
N VAL A 318 -5.51 6.18 5.13
CA VAL A 318 -6.30 5.40 4.14
C VAL A 318 -7.31 6.26 3.37
N GLN A 319 -7.98 7.19 4.04
CA GLN A 319 -9.04 8.05 3.47
C GLN A 319 -10.15 7.32 2.69
N PRO A 320 -10.78 6.27 3.25
CA PRO A 320 -11.68 5.42 2.49
C PRO A 320 -12.99 6.11 2.11
N GLU A 321 -13.45 5.86 0.88
CA GLU A 321 -14.78 6.21 0.40
C GLU A 321 -15.82 5.14 0.75
N VAL A 322 -15.41 3.87 0.81
CA VAL A 322 -16.25 2.73 1.21
C VAL A 322 -15.53 1.89 2.26
N VAL A 323 -16.25 1.45 3.29
CA VAL A 323 -15.74 0.48 4.26
C VAL A 323 -16.61 -0.76 4.29
N VAL A 324 -16.00 -1.92 4.01
CA VAL A 324 -16.64 -3.23 4.11
C VAL A 324 -16.18 -3.94 5.36
N ILE A 325 -17.14 -4.50 6.11
CA ILE A 325 -16.92 -5.23 7.35
C ILE A 325 -17.47 -6.64 7.18
N SER A 326 -16.58 -7.62 7.24
CA SER A 326 -16.94 -9.04 7.26
C SER A 326 -17.18 -9.48 8.68
N ALA A 327 -18.44 -9.78 9.03
CA ALA A 327 -18.83 -10.22 10.36
C ALA A 327 -20.11 -11.06 10.32
N GLY A 328 -20.30 -11.92 11.30
CA GLY A 328 -21.49 -12.77 11.41
C GLY A 328 -22.61 -12.12 12.22
N LEU A 329 -23.87 -12.34 11.82
CA LEU A 329 -25.04 -11.91 12.60
C LEU A 329 -25.01 -12.53 14.01
N ASN A 330 -25.13 -11.70 15.05
CA ASN A 330 -25.13 -12.13 16.45
C ASN A 330 -23.87 -12.95 16.85
N ASN A 331 -22.71 -12.64 16.26
CA ASN A 331 -21.44 -13.24 16.71
C ASN A 331 -21.19 -12.93 18.20
N SER A 332 -20.48 -13.82 18.89
CA SER A 332 -20.22 -13.72 20.33
C SER A 332 -19.26 -12.59 20.73
N TYR A 333 -18.54 -12.02 19.76
CA TYR A 333 -17.56 -10.96 19.97
C TYR A 333 -18.20 -9.57 20.04
N GLY A 334 -19.44 -9.44 19.55
CA GLY A 334 -20.12 -8.14 19.44
C GLY A 334 -19.65 -7.31 18.25
N HIS A 335 -19.10 -7.97 17.22
CA HIS A 335 -18.63 -7.34 15.99
C HIS A 335 -19.78 -6.98 15.02
N PRO A 336 -19.68 -5.87 14.27
CA PRO A 336 -18.74 -4.78 14.49
C PRO A 336 -19.03 -4.01 15.78
N HIS A 337 -17.98 -3.55 16.45
CA HIS A 337 -18.12 -2.73 17.64
C HIS A 337 -18.62 -1.33 17.28
N ARG A 338 -19.55 -0.78 18.08
CA ARG A 338 -20.04 0.61 17.95
C ARG A 338 -18.90 1.63 17.90
N ALA A 339 -17.83 1.41 18.67
CA ALA A 339 -16.68 2.31 18.70
C ALA A 339 -15.95 2.38 17.35
N LEU A 340 -15.86 1.27 16.60
CA LEU A 340 -15.30 1.27 15.25
C LEU A 340 -16.23 2.01 14.29
N LEU A 341 -17.54 1.70 14.32
CA LEU A 341 -18.52 2.38 13.46
C LEU A 341 -18.49 3.91 13.67
N GLU A 342 -18.37 4.38 14.91
CA GLU A 342 -18.23 5.80 15.24
C GLU A 342 -16.93 6.45 14.76
N ARG A 343 -15.87 5.67 14.53
CA ARG A 343 -14.62 6.17 13.91
C ARG A 343 -14.77 6.24 12.41
N VAL A 344 -15.20 5.15 11.78
CA VAL A 344 -15.35 5.03 10.32
C VAL A 344 -16.35 6.05 9.77
N ASN A 345 -17.50 6.24 10.45
CA ASN A 345 -18.54 7.20 10.05
C ASN A 345 -18.10 8.68 10.11
N ARG A 346 -16.85 8.98 10.46
CA ARG A 346 -16.27 10.33 10.34
C ARG A 346 -15.67 10.61 8.97
N TYR A 347 -15.43 9.55 8.18
CA TYR A 347 -14.77 9.60 6.88
C TYR A 347 -15.76 9.32 5.76
N THR A 348 -16.62 8.31 5.93
CA THR A 348 -17.65 7.94 4.95
C THR A 348 -18.93 7.46 5.63
N ASP A 349 -20.07 7.66 4.95
CA ASP A 349 -21.36 7.08 5.31
C ASP A 349 -21.60 5.72 4.61
N GLU A 350 -20.75 5.33 3.65
CA GLU A 350 -20.85 4.08 2.88
C GLU A 350 -20.15 2.92 3.61
N VAL A 351 -20.78 2.49 4.71
CA VAL A 351 -20.32 1.36 5.52
C VAL A 351 -21.23 0.16 5.35
N TYR A 352 -20.67 -0.98 4.95
CA TYR A 352 -21.42 -2.19 4.65
C TYR A 352 -20.93 -3.38 5.47
N VAL A 353 -21.87 -4.14 6.03
CA VAL A 353 -21.57 -5.34 6.81
C VAL A 353 -22.15 -6.57 6.13
N THR A 354 -21.34 -7.62 5.96
CA THR A 354 -21.73 -8.81 5.19
C THR A 354 -23.00 -9.49 5.72
N TYR A 355 -23.17 -9.61 7.05
CA TYR A 355 -24.41 -10.20 7.58
C TYR A 355 -25.69 -9.38 7.30
N GLU A 356 -25.56 -8.08 7.00
CA GLU A 356 -26.71 -7.20 6.68
C GLU A 356 -27.02 -7.18 5.19
N LYS A 357 -25.97 -7.25 4.37
CA LYS A 357 -26.06 -7.06 2.92
C LYS A 357 -25.96 -8.36 2.12
N GLY A 358 -25.60 -9.47 2.74
CA GLY A 358 -25.20 -10.68 2.03
C GLY A 358 -23.82 -10.49 1.41
N ASN A 359 -23.61 -11.04 0.21
CA ASN A 359 -22.33 -10.84 -0.47
C ASN A 359 -22.28 -9.42 -1.01
N ILE A 360 -21.21 -8.69 -0.68
CA ILE A 360 -20.98 -7.34 -1.17
C ILE A 360 -20.00 -7.44 -2.33
N VAL A 361 -20.36 -6.93 -3.49
CA VAL A 361 -19.52 -7.00 -4.69
C VAL A 361 -19.23 -5.59 -5.17
N VAL A 362 -17.94 -5.25 -5.25
CA VAL A 362 -17.47 -4.00 -5.86
C VAL A 362 -16.99 -4.33 -7.26
N THR A 363 -17.62 -3.72 -8.27
CA THR A 363 -17.20 -3.85 -9.67
C THR A 363 -16.54 -2.55 -10.12
N THR A 364 -15.37 -2.61 -10.73
CA THR A 364 -14.64 -1.41 -11.19
C THR A 364 -14.00 -1.61 -12.56
N ASP A 365 -13.89 -0.51 -13.32
CA ASP A 365 -13.13 -0.38 -14.56
C ASP A 365 -11.79 0.36 -14.37
N GLY A 366 -11.39 0.55 -13.10
CA GLY A 366 -10.20 1.29 -12.68
C GLY A 366 -10.36 2.81 -12.60
N LEU A 367 -11.46 3.37 -13.12
CA LEU A 367 -11.74 4.81 -13.02
C LEU A 367 -12.97 5.10 -12.14
N THR A 368 -13.91 4.17 -12.13
CA THR A 368 -15.13 4.24 -11.34
C THR A 368 -15.44 2.89 -10.74
N TYR A 369 -16.26 2.86 -9.70
CA TYR A 369 -16.74 1.62 -9.12
C TYR A 369 -18.24 1.65 -8.80
N GLN A 370 -18.83 0.47 -8.70
CA GLN A 370 -20.21 0.25 -8.26
C GLN A 370 -20.22 -0.83 -7.17
N VAL A 371 -21.03 -0.61 -6.13
CA VAL A 371 -21.26 -1.59 -5.06
C VAL A 371 -22.64 -2.23 -5.21
N ASP A 372 -22.68 -3.55 -5.31
CA ASP A 372 -23.90 -4.37 -5.40
C ASP A 372 -23.98 -5.38 -4.24
N PHE A 373 -25.21 -5.80 -3.92
CA PHE A 373 -25.51 -6.77 -2.86
C PHE A 373 -26.17 -8.02 -3.47
N LYS A 374 -25.55 -9.21 -3.32
CA LYS A 374 -25.92 -10.45 -4.00
C LYS A 374 -26.39 -11.59 -3.07
#